data_AF-A0A397U6E9-F1
#
_entry.id   AF-A0A397U6E9-F1
#
_cell.length_a   1.000
_cell.length_b   1.000
_cell.length_c   1.000
_cell.angle_alpha   90.00
_cell.angle_beta   90.00
_cell.angle_gamma   90.00
#
_symmetry.space_group_name_H-M   'P 1'
#
loop_
_entity.id
_entity.type
_entity.pdbx_description
1 polymer ?
#
loop_
_entity_poly.entity_id
_entity_poly.type
_entity_poly.pdbx_seq_one_letter_code
_entity_poly.pdbx_strand_id
1 'polypeptide(L)'
;MDPTIDEIRDTDEIKEYDTEQLVAYLKSVKTLKLDEDDLSILRNEEYTGGNFLKITREELRVAGMRLGPSTLLAEFAKTCSEKPERQNYSSIRSLKDVLKDYNIYSDDISEISRFEPQIHDFRDDNEYFQNCISNILIRIKSYG
;
A
#
# COMPACT_ATOMS: atom_id res chain seq x y z
N MET A 1 14.81 -16.52 -2.66
CA MET A 1 13.42 -16.13 -2.36
C MET A 1 12.91 -17.09 -1.33
N ASP A 2 12.82 -16.64 -0.09
CA ASP A 2 12.35 -17.42 1.06
C ASP A 2 10.81 -17.38 1.07
N PRO A 3 10.09 -18.51 1.01
CA PRO A 3 8.63 -18.53 0.80
C PRO A 3 7.83 -18.41 2.12
N THR A 4 8.38 -17.76 3.14
CA THR A 4 7.89 -17.81 4.53
C THR A 4 7.28 -16.52 5.05
N ILE A 5 7.19 -15.46 4.25
CA ILE A 5 6.42 -14.28 4.63
C ILE A 5 5.00 -14.49 4.11
N ASP A 6 4.09 -14.86 5.00
CA ASP A 6 2.67 -14.66 4.76
C ASP A 6 2.48 -13.16 4.50
N GLU A 7 2.15 -12.80 3.26
CA GLU A 7 2.03 -11.40 2.85
C GLU A 7 0.78 -10.80 3.50
N ILE A 8 1.01 -9.96 4.52
CA ILE A 8 -0.04 -9.15 5.12
C ILE A 8 -0.47 -8.14 4.06
N ARG A 9 -1.74 -8.21 3.64
CA ARG A 9 -2.29 -7.30 2.65
C ARG A 9 -2.56 -5.93 3.27
N ASP A 10 -2.66 -4.91 2.40
CA ASP A 10 -2.97 -3.55 2.84
C ASP A 10 -4.34 -3.51 3.53
N THR A 11 -4.44 -2.79 4.64
CA THR A 11 -5.68 -2.54 5.35
C THR A 11 -6.77 -2.00 4.43
N ASP A 12 -6.42 -1.10 3.51
CA ASP A 12 -7.37 -0.47 2.60
C ASP A 12 -7.88 -1.48 1.54
N GLU A 13 -7.07 -2.48 1.18
CA GLU A 13 -7.51 -3.60 0.31
C GLU A 13 -8.42 -4.56 1.07
N ILE A 14 -8.02 -5.01 2.26
CA ILE A 14 -8.79 -5.95 3.08
C ILE A 14 -10.17 -5.39 3.39
N LYS A 15 -10.28 -4.09 3.67
CA LYS A 15 -11.53 -3.43 4.04
C LYS A 15 -12.64 -3.58 2.99
N GLU A 16 -12.27 -3.69 1.71
CA GLU A 16 -13.21 -3.81 0.59
C GLU A 16 -13.64 -5.26 0.30
N TYR A 17 -13.12 -6.24 1.03
CA TYR A 17 -13.49 -7.64 0.82
C TYR A 17 -14.91 -7.95 1.26
N ASP A 18 -15.63 -8.61 0.35
CA ASP A 18 -16.79 -9.42 0.72
C ASP A 18 -16.38 -10.66 1.55
N THR A 19 -17.37 -11.40 2.03
CA THR A 19 -17.14 -12.56 2.90
C THR A 19 -16.33 -13.68 2.25
N GLU A 20 -16.55 -13.96 0.96
CA GLU A 20 -15.82 -15.03 0.26
C GLU A 20 -14.39 -14.61 -0.06
N GLN A 21 -14.18 -13.35 -0.43
CA GLN A 21 -12.85 -12.78 -0.63
C GLN A 21 -12.04 -12.79 0.66
N LEU A 22 -12.66 -12.41 1.80
CA LEU A 22 -12.02 -12.49 3.10
C LEU A 22 -11.63 -13.92 3.47
N VAL A 23 -12.56 -14.87 3.33
CA VAL A 23 -12.30 -16.28 3.65
C VAL A 23 -11.21 -16.87 2.76
N ALA A 24 -11.21 -16.56 1.46
CA ALA A 24 -10.16 -16.99 0.54
C ALA A 24 -8.79 -16.41 0.94
N TYR A 25 -8.75 -15.14 1.34
CA TYR A 25 -7.54 -14.50 1.86
C TYR A 25 -7.03 -15.20 3.12
N LEU A 26 -7.87 -15.35 4.14
CA LEU A 26 -7.48 -15.99 5.42
C LEU A 26 -7.03 -17.44 5.23
N LYS A 27 -7.65 -18.18 4.29
CA LYS A 27 -7.24 -19.53 3.92
C LYS A 27 -5.86 -19.59 3.26
N SER A 28 -5.45 -18.52 2.58
CA SER A 28 -4.13 -18.41 1.94
C SER A 28 -2.99 -18.16 2.94
N VAL A 29 -3.31 -17.61 4.13
CA VAL A 29 -2.34 -17.29 5.19
C VAL A 29 -2.02 -18.55 5.99
N LYS A 30 -0.81 -19.10 5.82
CA LYS A 30 -0.45 -20.42 6.37
C LYS A 30 -0.26 -20.42 7.88
N THR A 31 0.14 -19.29 8.46
CA THR A 31 0.32 -19.14 9.91
C THR A 31 -1.00 -19.27 10.67
N LEU A 32 -2.14 -18.92 10.05
CA LEU A 32 -3.44 -18.95 10.70
C LEU A 32 -3.95 -20.37 10.98
N LYS A 33 -3.61 -21.33 10.11
CA LYS A 33 -3.99 -22.75 10.23
C LYS A 33 -5.49 -22.98 10.54
N LEU A 34 -6.36 -22.11 10.02
CA LEU A 34 -7.81 -22.26 10.15
C LEU A 34 -8.27 -23.51 9.39
N ASP A 35 -9.11 -24.32 10.03
CA ASP A 35 -9.79 -25.41 9.35
C ASP A 35 -11.07 -24.93 8.66
N GLU A 36 -11.76 -25.82 7.96
CA GLU A 36 -12.98 -25.44 7.24
C GLU A 36 -14.14 -25.10 8.20
N ASP A 37 -14.14 -25.64 9.42
CA ASP A 37 -15.16 -25.32 10.42
C ASP A 37 -14.96 -23.87 10.90
N ASP A 38 -13.72 -23.46 11.18
CA ASP A 38 -13.38 -22.08 11.54
C ASP A 38 -13.77 -21.09 10.43
N LEU A 39 -13.50 -21.43 9.15
CA LEU A 39 -13.89 -20.60 8.01
C LEU A 39 -15.40 -20.58 7.77
N SER A 40 -16.11 -21.67 8.07
CA SER A 40 -17.57 -21.73 7.96
C SER A 40 -18.27 -20.77 8.93
N ILE A 41 -17.69 -20.55 10.12
CA ILE A 41 -18.19 -19.57 11.09
C ILE A 41 -18.16 -18.16 10.48
N LEU A 42 -17.05 -17.81 9.81
CA LEU A 42 -16.93 -16.50 9.16
C LEU A 42 -17.96 -16.29 8.05
N ARG A 43 -18.27 -17.36 7.29
CA ARG A 43 -19.32 -17.32 6.25
C ARG A 43 -20.72 -17.19 6.84
N ASN A 44 -21.03 -17.99 7.86
CA ASN A 44 -22.37 -18.03 8.46
C ASN A 44 -22.73 -16.72 9.17
N GLU A 45 -21.74 -16.06 9.75
CA GLU A 45 -21.89 -14.74 10.40
C GLU A 45 -21.66 -13.56 9.43
N GLU A 46 -21.46 -13.84 8.13
CA GLU A 46 -21.29 -12.84 7.07
C GLU A 46 -20.18 -11.81 7.36
N TYR A 47 -19.05 -12.24 7.93
CA TYR A 47 -17.93 -11.34 8.19
C TYR A 47 -17.38 -10.79 6.86
N THR A 48 -17.43 -9.47 6.69
CA THR A 48 -16.72 -8.77 5.62
C THR A 48 -15.33 -8.35 6.10
N GLY A 49 -14.46 -7.95 5.18
CA GLY A 49 -13.14 -7.46 5.53
C GLY A 49 -13.17 -6.24 6.46
N GLY A 50 -14.14 -5.35 6.30
CA GLY A 50 -14.35 -4.22 7.21
C GLY A 50 -14.70 -4.63 8.64
N ASN A 51 -15.50 -5.70 8.82
CA ASN A 51 -15.81 -6.26 10.14
C ASN A 51 -14.57 -6.95 10.73
N PHE A 52 -13.89 -7.76 9.92
CA PHE A 52 -12.69 -8.49 10.31
C PHE A 52 -11.62 -7.58 10.90
N LEU A 53 -11.35 -6.41 10.30
CA LEU A 53 -10.34 -5.48 10.79
C LEU A 53 -10.62 -4.90 12.20
N LYS A 54 -11.82 -5.11 12.75
CA LYS A 54 -12.23 -4.65 14.09
C LYS A 54 -12.62 -5.81 15.00
N ILE A 55 -12.46 -7.04 14.53
CA ILE A 55 -12.98 -8.22 15.21
C ILE A 55 -12.25 -8.44 16.53
N THR A 56 -13.01 -8.84 17.53
CA THR A 56 -12.46 -9.21 18.84
C THR A 56 -12.48 -10.72 19.02
N ARG A 57 -11.56 -11.21 19.86
CA ARG A 57 -11.57 -12.62 20.27
C ARG A 57 -12.92 -12.99 20.90
N GLU A 58 -13.57 -12.11 21.64
CA GLU A 58 -14.84 -12.41 22.31
C GLU A 58 -15.99 -12.58 21.31
N GLU A 59 -16.09 -11.73 20.30
CA GLU A 59 -17.07 -11.89 19.21
C GLU A 59 -16.90 -13.24 18.50
N LEU A 60 -15.65 -13.63 18.21
CA LEU A 60 -15.35 -14.95 17.63
C LEU A 60 -15.76 -16.10 18.55
N ARG A 61 -15.60 -15.95 19.87
CA ARG A 61 -16.01 -16.96 20.85
C ARG A 61 -17.53 -17.09 20.94
N VAL A 62 -18.25 -15.97 20.89
CA VAL A 62 -19.73 -15.94 20.84
C VAL A 62 -20.25 -16.60 19.56
N ALA A 63 -19.57 -16.38 18.43
CA ALA A 63 -19.85 -17.05 17.15
C ALA A 63 -19.49 -18.55 17.13
N GLY A 64 -18.97 -19.10 18.23
CA GLY A 64 -18.69 -20.54 18.36
C GLY A 64 -17.26 -20.97 18.00
N MET A 65 -16.35 -20.03 17.73
CA MET A 65 -14.96 -20.35 17.40
C MET A 65 -14.18 -20.85 18.63
N ARG A 66 -13.27 -21.80 18.41
CA ARG A 66 -12.43 -22.35 19.48
C ARG A 66 -11.43 -21.31 19.99
N LEU A 67 -10.96 -21.50 21.23
CA LEU A 67 -10.06 -20.57 21.92
C LEU A 67 -8.77 -20.27 21.13
N GLY A 68 -8.14 -21.30 20.55
CA GLY A 68 -6.91 -21.15 19.77
C GLY A 68 -7.12 -20.29 18.52
N PRO A 69 -7.95 -20.75 17.56
CA PRO A 69 -8.25 -19.99 16.34
C PRO A 69 -8.76 -18.57 16.60
N SER A 70 -9.66 -18.39 17.57
CA SER A 70 -10.19 -17.05 17.91
C SER A 70 -9.13 -16.09 18.44
N THR A 71 -8.15 -16.59 19.20
CA THR A 71 -7.04 -15.76 19.70
C THR A 71 -6.13 -15.36 18.54
N LEU A 72 -5.72 -16.33 17.73
CA LEU A 72 -4.81 -16.13 16.62
C LEU A 72 -5.39 -15.20 15.54
N LEU A 73 -6.67 -15.39 15.20
CA LEU A 73 -7.36 -14.59 14.20
C LEU A 73 -7.55 -13.14 14.66
N ALA A 74 -7.88 -12.90 15.93
CA ALA A 74 -8.01 -11.56 16.47
C ALA A 74 -6.66 -10.81 16.52
N GLU A 75 -5.56 -11.50 16.87
CA GLU A 75 -4.22 -10.91 16.82
C GLU A 75 -3.79 -10.58 15.38
N PHE A 76 -4.12 -11.46 14.44
CA PHE A 76 -3.87 -11.21 13.02
C PHE A 76 -4.68 -10.03 12.48
N ALA A 77 -5.98 -9.97 12.79
CA ALA A 77 -6.83 -8.83 12.45
C ALA A 77 -6.28 -7.51 12.98
N LYS A 78 -5.82 -7.51 14.25
CA LYS A 78 -5.17 -6.36 14.85
C LYS A 78 -3.93 -5.94 14.06
N THR A 79 -3.09 -6.90 13.67
CA THR A 79 -1.89 -6.67 12.86
C THR A 79 -2.23 -6.09 11.48
N CYS A 80 -3.32 -6.55 10.85
CA CYS A 80 -3.82 -5.98 9.60
C CYS A 80 -4.42 -4.57 9.75
N SER A 81 -5.00 -4.26 10.91
CA SER A 81 -5.64 -2.97 11.21
C SER A 81 -4.65 -1.90 11.65
N GLU A 82 -3.58 -2.31 12.30
CA GLU A 82 -2.45 -1.47 12.63
C GLU A 82 -1.71 -1.23 11.32
N LYS A 83 -1.93 -0.05 10.72
CA LYS A 83 -1.05 0.42 9.65
C LYS A 83 0.37 0.21 10.18
N PRO A 84 1.23 -0.60 9.52
CA PRO A 84 2.62 -0.60 9.91
C PRO A 84 3.01 0.87 9.87
N GLU A 85 3.51 1.42 10.99
CA GLU A 85 4.04 2.79 11.06
C GLU A 85 4.77 3.00 9.76
N ARG A 86 4.16 3.80 8.84
CA ARG A 86 4.43 3.75 7.39
C ARG A 86 5.83 3.25 7.20
N GLN A 87 6.04 1.98 6.85
CA GLN A 87 7.39 1.42 6.79
C GLN A 87 8.18 2.45 6.00
N ASN A 88 9.07 3.18 6.67
CA ASN A 88 9.63 4.43 6.15
C ASN A 88 10.26 4.07 4.83
N TYR A 89 9.57 4.29 3.72
CA TYR A 89 9.70 3.52 2.48
C TYR A 89 11.01 2.73 2.45
N SER A 90 11.07 1.52 3.05
CA SER A 90 12.38 0.90 3.31
C SER A 90 13.04 0.41 2.01
N SER A 91 12.30 0.54 0.91
CA SER A 91 12.69 0.33 -0.47
C SER A 91 13.12 1.61 -1.21
N ILE A 92 12.84 2.82 -0.69
CA ILE A 92 13.40 4.04 -1.25
C ILE A 92 14.82 4.15 -0.71
N ARG A 93 15.79 3.83 -1.58
CA ARG A 93 17.21 4.17 -1.40
C ARG A 93 17.32 5.55 -0.75
N SER A 94 18.15 5.70 0.28
CA SER A 94 18.35 7.01 0.89
C SER A 94 18.82 7.99 -0.18
N LEU A 95 18.58 9.30 -0.01
CA LEU A 95 19.07 10.32 -0.94
C LEU A 95 20.57 10.11 -1.24
N LYS A 96 21.36 9.79 -0.20
CA LYS A 96 22.77 9.44 -0.31
C LYS A 96 23.06 8.21 -1.18
N ASP A 97 22.24 7.15 -1.06
CA ASP A 97 22.38 5.96 -1.89
C ASP A 97 22.06 6.24 -3.37
N VAL A 98 21.06 7.07 -3.63
CA VAL A 98 20.71 7.52 -5.00
C VAL A 98 21.85 8.38 -5.56
N LEU A 99 22.37 9.33 -4.77
CA LEU A 99 23.44 10.24 -5.19
C LEU A 99 24.77 9.50 -5.46
N LYS A 100 25.02 8.40 -4.75
CA LYS A 100 26.19 7.54 -4.98
C LYS A 100 26.22 6.96 -6.40
N ASP A 101 25.07 6.66 -7.00
CA ASP A 101 24.99 6.19 -8.40
C ASP A 101 25.54 7.24 -9.39
N TYR A 102 25.57 8.51 -8.98
CA TYR A 102 26.10 9.65 -9.71
C TYR A 102 27.47 10.13 -9.21
N ASN A 103 28.16 9.31 -8.39
CA ASN A 103 29.44 9.64 -7.75
C ASN A 103 29.40 10.86 -6.81
N ILE A 104 28.24 11.17 -6.24
CA ILE A 104 28.06 12.19 -5.22
C ILE A 104 27.95 11.48 -3.86
N TYR A 105 28.89 11.71 -2.95
CA TYR A 105 28.97 10.99 -1.67
C TYR A 105 28.31 11.73 -0.50
N SER A 106 27.82 12.93 -0.78
CA SER A 106 27.10 13.80 0.13
C SER A 106 25.59 13.55 0.06
N ASP A 107 24.89 13.97 1.10
CA ASP A 107 23.43 14.13 1.12
C ASP A 107 23.00 15.56 0.79
N ASP A 108 23.95 16.45 0.50
CA ASP A 108 23.69 17.82 0.04
C ASP A 108 23.34 17.86 -1.46
N ILE A 109 22.11 18.28 -1.76
CA ILE A 109 21.61 18.47 -3.12
C ILE A 109 22.38 19.56 -3.89
N SER A 110 23.12 20.42 -3.20
CA SER A 110 23.94 21.47 -3.81
C SER A 110 25.12 20.90 -4.61
N GLU A 111 25.55 19.67 -4.33
CA GLU A 111 26.60 18.96 -5.07
C GLU A 111 26.10 18.36 -6.40
N ILE A 112 24.78 18.34 -6.62
CA ILE A 112 24.21 17.93 -7.91
C ILE A 112 24.55 19.01 -8.94
N SER A 113 25.28 18.61 -10.00
CA SER A 113 25.57 19.47 -11.13
C SER A 113 24.27 20.09 -11.67
N ARG A 114 24.21 21.43 -11.69
CA ARG A 114 23.09 22.14 -12.29
C ARG A 114 23.04 21.77 -13.77
N PHE A 115 21.89 21.28 -14.20
CA PHE A 115 21.65 21.01 -15.60
C PHE A 115 21.72 22.33 -16.38
N GLU A 116 22.57 22.37 -17.41
CA GLU A 116 22.56 23.44 -18.40
C GLU A 116 21.69 22.98 -19.58
N PRO A 117 20.42 23.44 -19.67
CA PRO A 117 19.57 23.08 -20.78
C PRO A 117 20.17 23.56 -22.09
N GLN A 118 20.12 22.73 -23.12
CA GLN A 118 20.33 23.20 -24.48
C GLN A 118 19.18 24.13 -24.84
N ILE A 119 19.50 25.41 -24.99
CA ILE A 119 18.55 26.41 -25.46
C ILE A 119 18.44 26.22 -26.99
N HIS A 120 17.23 26.00 -27.47
CA HIS A 120 16.92 26.03 -28.89
C HIS A 120 16.06 27.25 -29.16
N ASP A 121 16.54 28.11 -30.06
CA ASP A 121 15.81 29.27 -30.51
C ASP A 121 14.74 28.81 -31.50
N PHE A 122 13.48 28.95 -31.10
CA PHE A 122 12.34 28.79 -32.01
C PHE A 122 11.98 30.15 -32.60
N ARG A 123 11.54 30.16 -33.85
CA ARG A 123 10.91 31.36 -34.40
C ARG A 123 9.52 31.52 -33.77
N ASP A 124 9.20 32.74 -33.36
CA ASP A 124 7.93 33.07 -32.71
C ASP A 124 6.69 32.84 -33.61
N ASP A 125 6.89 32.65 -34.91
CA ASP A 125 5.83 32.33 -35.89
C ASP A 125 5.46 30.83 -35.94
N ASN A 126 6.11 29.99 -35.14
CA ASN A 126 5.80 28.56 -35.09
C ASN A 126 4.44 28.31 -34.40
N GLU A 127 3.43 27.98 -35.20
CA GLU A 127 2.05 27.71 -34.75
C GLU A 127 1.98 26.62 -33.66
N TYR A 128 2.77 25.56 -33.78
CA TYR A 128 2.79 24.47 -32.79
C TYR A 128 3.33 24.95 -31.44
N PHE A 129 4.38 25.78 -31.45
CA PHE A 129 4.94 26.38 -30.24
C PHE A 129 3.95 27.34 -29.58
N GLN A 130 3.30 28.22 -30.36
CA GLN A 130 2.28 29.15 -29.85
C GLN A 130 1.08 28.42 -29.23
N ASN A 131 0.62 27.33 -29.85
CA ASN A 131 -0.44 26.49 -29.31
C ASN A 131 -0.01 25.77 -28.01
N CYS A 132 1.24 25.29 -27.94
CA CYS A 132 1.79 24.68 -26.74
C CYS A 132 1.82 25.69 -25.56
N ILE A 133 2.39 26.88 -25.77
CA ILE A 133 2.46 27.93 -24.76
C ILE A 133 1.06 28.36 -24.31
N SER A 134 0.13 28.55 -25.25
CA SER A 134 -1.26 28.91 -24.94
C SER A 134 -1.94 27.87 -24.04
N ASN A 135 -1.77 26.58 -24.34
CA ASN A 135 -2.31 25.50 -23.53
C ASN A 135 -1.71 25.46 -22.12
N ILE A 136 -0.40 25.68 -21.98
CA ILE A 136 0.28 25.76 -20.67
C ILE A 136 -0.29 26.92 -19.85
N LEU A 137 -0.44 28.11 -20.46
CA LEU A 137 -0.96 29.30 -19.80
C LEU A 137 -2.42 29.13 -19.36
N ILE A 138 -3.26 28.50 -20.19
CA ILE A 138 -4.65 28.17 -19.82
C ILE A 138 -4.67 27.26 -18.59
N ARG A 139 -3.85 26.21 -18.58
CA ARG A 139 -3.76 25.29 -17.44
C ARG A 139 -3.32 26.01 -16.17
N ILE A 140 -2.25 26.81 -16.23
CA ILE A 140 -1.78 27.58 -15.07
C ILE A 140 -2.89 28.47 -14.51
N LYS A 141 -3.67 29.13 -15.37
CA LYS A 141 -4.79 29.98 -14.95
C LYS A 141 -5.98 29.19 -14.37
N SER A 142 -6.22 27.97 -14.83
CA SER A 142 -7.30 27.12 -14.31
C SER A 142 -7.00 26.48 -12.95
N TYR A 143 -5.72 26.43 -12.55
CA TYR A 143 -5.28 25.92 -11.25
C TYR A 143 -5.10 27.02 -10.19
N GLY A 144 -5.43 28.28 -10.52
CA GLY A 144 -5.43 29.42 -9.59
C GLY A 144 -6.78 29.64 -8.92
#